data_AF-A0A7D7WFL6-F1
#
_entry.id   AF-A0A7D7WFL6-F1
#
_cell.length_a   1.000
_cell.length_b   1.000
_cell.length_c   1.000
_cell.angle_alpha   90.00
_cell.angle_beta   90.00
_cell.angle_gamma   90.00
#
_symmetry.space_group_name_H-M   'P 1'
#
loop_
_entity.id
_entity.type
_entity.pdbx_description
1 polymer ?
#
loop_
_entity_poly.entity_id
_entity_poly.type
_entity_poly.pdbx_seq_one_letter_code
_entity_poly.pdbx_strand_id
1 'polypeptide(L)'
;MSTVQTFAGSRAARRASRRPQVQHLITADEHSLADLELALATLPLCAVGRVFIEVPEASDVGIVAAPPRMTVTWLPRARRHSAPRATGEALTRAAIAWSDEMLCDDSGAGLRTEAILLGGWLSTADIAEHLTDAHAVPAAAIHAPSHYGLSLD
;
A
#
# COMPACT_ATOMS: atom_id res chain seq x y z
N MET A 1 50.07 9.37 16.36
CA MET A 1 48.82 8.93 17.03
C MET A 1 47.82 8.60 15.95
N SER A 2 47.63 7.32 15.63
CA SER A 2 46.71 6.88 14.57
C SER A 2 45.33 6.67 15.18
N THR A 3 44.37 7.51 14.82
CA THR A 3 42.97 7.35 15.23
C THR A 3 42.37 6.13 14.52
N VAL A 4 42.15 5.06 15.27
CA VAL A 4 41.35 3.92 14.84
C VAL A 4 39.91 4.41 14.66
N GLN A 5 39.57 4.80 13.44
CA GLN A 5 38.22 5.25 13.10
C GLN A 5 37.30 4.03 13.12
N THR A 6 36.36 4.00 14.06
CA THR A 6 35.41 2.90 14.28
C THR A 6 34.50 2.70 13.06
N PHE A 7 34.91 1.83 12.13
CA PHE A 7 34.19 1.47 10.89
C PHE A 7 32.82 0.78 11.11
N ALA A 8 32.49 0.37 12.35
CA ALA A 8 31.20 -0.24 12.67
C ALA A 8 30.04 0.77 12.63
N GLY A 9 30.26 1.99 13.15
CA GLY A 9 29.24 3.06 13.14
C GLY A 9 28.94 3.59 11.73
N SER A 10 29.95 3.67 10.87
CA SER A 10 29.78 4.21 9.51
C SER A 10 29.00 3.29 8.57
N ARG A 11 29.08 1.97 8.75
CA ARG A 11 28.28 1.00 7.98
C ARG A 11 26.84 0.91 8.47
N ALA A 12 26.61 0.96 9.78
CA ALA A 12 25.26 1.01 10.35
C ALA A 12 24.52 2.28 9.92
N ALA A 13 25.18 3.44 9.98
CA ALA A 13 24.63 4.72 9.53
C ALA A 13 24.28 4.72 8.02
N ARG A 14 25.14 4.17 7.16
CA ARG A 14 24.84 4.03 5.71
C ARG A 14 23.69 3.06 5.42
N ARG A 15 23.48 2.03 6.25
CA ARG A 15 22.34 1.12 6.12
C ARG A 15 21.05 1.80 6.56
N ALA A 16 21.08 2.56 7.66
CA ALA A 16 19.94 3.37 8.10
C ALA A 16 19.55 4.41 7.05
N SER A 17 20.53 5.11 6.46
CA SER A 17 20.25 6.12 5.41
C SER A 17 19.75 5.53 4.08
N ARG A 18 19.94 4.22 3.85
CA ARG A 18 19.48 3.50 2.65
C ARG A 18 18.20 2.70 2.88
N ARG A 19 17.72 2.59 4.13
CA ARG A 19 16.43 1.96 4.38
C ARG A 19 15.34 2.87 3.78
N PRO A 20 14.32 2.28 3.14
CA PRO A 20 13.08 3.01 2.90
C PRO A 20 12.65 3.63 4.24
N GLN A 21 12.19 4.88 4.22
CA GLN A 21 11.53 5.45 5.39
C GLN A 21 10.01 5.32 5.29
N VAL A 22 9.53 4.94 4.11
CA VAL A 22 8.13 4.85 3.74
C VAL A 22 7.86 3.48 3.12
N GLN A 23 6.73 2.90 3.47
CA GLN A 23 6.09 1.78 2.78
C GLN A 23 4.77 2.23 2.15
N HIS A 24 4.49 1.73 0.95
CA HIS A 24 3.29 2.09 0.21
C HIS A 24 2.22 1.00 0.32
N LEU A 25 0.98 1.41 0.56
CA LEU A 25 -0.21 0.59 0.36
C LEU A 25 -1.02 1.20 -0.77
N ILE A 26 -1.15 0.49 -1.89
CA ILE A 26 -1.92 0.98 -3.03
C ILE A 26 -3.07 0.02 -3.29
N THR A 27 -4.27 0.54 -3.43
CA THR A 27 -5.46 -0.26 -3.79
C THR A 27 -6.06 0.25 -5.08
N ALA A 28 -6.60 -0.65 -5.89
CA ALA A 28 -7.26 -0.35 -7.15
C ALA A 28 -8.33 -1.40 -7.46
N ASP A 29 -9.17 -1.09 -8.43
CA ASP A 29 -10.19 -1.96 -9.00
C ASP A 29 -10.15 -1.93 -10.54
N GLU A 30 -11.08 -2.63 -11.20
CA GLU A 30 -11.14 -2.71 -12.66
C GLU A 30 -11.31 -1.35 -13.37
N HIS A 31 -11.74 -0.31 -12.65
CA HIS A 31 -12.00 1.02 -13.22
C HIS A 31 -10.83 1.99 -13.05
N SER A 32 -9.87 1.67 -12.19
CA SER A 32 -8.77 2.54 -11.78
C SER A 32 -7.39 2.06 -12.22
N LEU A 33 -7.31 1.08 -13.14
CA LEU A 33 -6.04 0.53 -13.62
C LEU A 33 -5.12 1.58 -14.24
N ALA A 34 -5.66 2.54 -15.00
CA ALA A 34 -4.87 3.61 -15.59
C ALA A 34 -4.27 4.55 -14.53
N ASP A 35 -5.06 4.90 -13.51
CA ASP A 35 -4.60 5.74 -12.39
C ASP A 35 -3.56 5.00 -11.54
N LEU A 36 -3.73 3.68 -11.37
CA LEU A 36 -2.76 2.81 -10.71
C LEU A 36 -1.41 2.81 -11.44
N GLU A 37 -1.41 2.61 -12.76
CA GLU A 37 -0.17 2.61 -13.55
C GLU A 37 0.54 3.95 -13.47
N LEU A 38 -0.22 5.06 -13.53
CA LEU A 38 0.33 6.40 -13.34
C LEU A 38 0.96 6.56 -11.95
N ALA A 39 0.26 6.17 -10.89
CA ALA A 39 0.78 6.23 -9.53
C ALA A 39 2.09 5.43 -9.40
N LEU A 40 2.10 4.18 -9.87
CA LEU A 40 3.28 3.30 -9.81
C LEU A 40 4.47 3.84 -10.61
N ALA A 41 4.23 4.47 -11.76
CA ALA A 41 5.29 5.06 -12.58
C ALA A 41 5.98 6.27 -11.92
N THR A 42 5.31 6.94 -10.98
CA THR A 42 5.88 8.08 -10.24
C THR A 42 6.68 7.68 -9.01
N LEU A 43 6.57 6.42 -8.57
CA LEU A 43 7.27 5.95 -7.37
C LEU A 43 8.78 5.79 -7.64
N PRO A 44 9.64 6.07 -6.63
CA PRO A 44 11.07 5.82 -6.76
C PRO A 44 11.35 4.31 -6.89
N LEU A 45 12.42 3.94 -7.59
CA LEU A 45 12.81 2.53 -7.82
C LEU A 45 13.05 1.72 -6.53
N CYS A 46 13.34 2.41 -5.43
CA CYS A 46 13.56 1.79 -4.12
C CYS A 46 12.28 1.68 -3.27
N ALA A 47 11.13 2.17 -3.78
CA ALA A 47 9.83 2.07 -3.14
C ALA A 47 9.51 0.63 -2.77
N VAL A 48 8.94 0.45 -1.58
CA VAL A 48 8.53 -0.84 -1.03
C VAL A 48 7.07 -0.76 -0.67
N GLY A 49 6.35 -1.89 -0.75
CA GLY A 49 4.94 -1.87 -0.42
C GLY A 49 4.13 -3.00 -1.01
N ARG A 50 2.82 -2.80 -1.00
CA ARG A 50 1.81 -3.70 -1.56
C ARG A 50 0.90 -2.93 -2.51
N VAL A 51 0.48 -3.63 -3.55
CA VAL A 51 -0.58 -3.22 -4.46
C VAL A 51 -1.64 -4.31 -4.45
N PHE A 52 -2.87 -3.97 -4.12
CA PHE A 52 -4.02 -4.85 -4.24
C PHE A 52 -4.93 -4.36 -5.35
N ILE A 53 -5.29 -5.26 -6.27
CA ILE A 53 -6.13 -4.92 -7.42
C ILE A 53 -7.31 -5.88 -7.43
N GLU A 54 -8.51 -5.37 -7.20
CA GLU A 54 -9.73 -6.15 -7.32
C GLU A 54 -10.21 -6.19 -8.78
N VAL A 55 -10.68 -7.34 -9.23
CA VAL A 55 -11.27 -7.52 -10.56
C VAL A 55 -12.48 -8.45 -10.51
N PRO A 56 -13.41 -8.37 -11.46
CA PRO A 56 -14.55 -9.29 -11.52
C PRO A 56 -14.12 -10.76 -11.57
N GLU A 57 -13.27 -11.12 -12.53
CA GLU A 57 -12.93 -12.50 -12.88
C GLU A 57 -11.43 -12.74 -12.94
N ALA A 58 -11.02 -14.01 -12.82
CA ALA A 58 -9.60 -14.38 -12.92
C ALA A 58 -9.01 -14.14 -14.33
N SER A 59 -9.87 -14.06 -15.36
CA SER A 59 -9.48 -13.70 -16.73
C SER A 59 -9.06 -12.25 -16.89
N ASP A 60 -9.45 -11.38 -15.94
CA ASP A 60 -9.15 -9.94 -15.97
C ASP A 60 -7.76 -9.64 -15.37
N VAL A 61 -7.08 -10.66 -14.85
CA VAL A 61 -5.72 -10.52 -14.31
C VAL A 61 -4.74 -10.20 -15.43
N GLY A 62 -4.03 -9.08 -15.25
CA GLY A 62 -3.06 -8.58 -16.23
C GLY A 62 -1.64 -8.44 -15.68
N ILE A 63 -0.81 -7.78 -16.49
CA ILE A 63 0.54 -7.36 -16.11
C ILE A 63 0.46 -5.88 -15.69
N VAL A 64 0.97 -5.58 -14.50
CA VAL A 64 1.14 -4.20 -14.01
C VAL A 64 2.62 -3.99 -13.70
N ALA A 65 3.20 -2.95 -14.28
CA ALA A 65 4.58 -2.57 -14.00
C ALA A 65 4.64 -1.86 -12.64
N ALA A 66 5.45 -2.39 -11.72
CA ALA A 66 5.67 -1.81 -10.40
C ALA A 66 7.17 -1.75 -10.08
N PRO A 67 7.61 -0.82 -9.21
CA PRO A 67 8.98 -0.82 -8.70
C PRO A 67 9.40 -2.20 -8.15
N PRO A 68 10.68 -2.62 -8.30
CA PRO A 68 11.10 -4.00 -8.03
C PRO A 68 10.87 -4.55 -6.61
N ARG A 69 10.58 -3.67 -5.63
CA ARG A 69 10.33 -4.06 -4.23
C ARG A 69 8.87 -3.87 -3.82
N MET A 70 8.00 -3.57 -4.76
CA MET A 70 6.55 -3.61 -4.60
C MET A 70 6.04 -5.01 -4.93
N THR A 71 4.98 -5.45 -4.27
CA THR A 71 4.30 -6.72 -4.58
C THR A 71 2.89 -6.43 -5.04
N VAL A 72 2.54 -6.87 -6.26
CA VAL A 72 1.20 -6.74 -6.82
C VAL A 72 0.42 -8.02 -6.59
N THR A 73 -0.78 -7.90 -6.05
CA THR A 73 -1.71 -9.02 -5.80
C THR A 73 -3.05 -8.71 -6.43
N TRP A 74 -3.48 -9.60 -7.32
CA TRP A 74 -4.79 -9.54 -7.96
C TRP A 74 -5.82 -10.31 -7.14
N LEU A 75 -7.02 -9.74 -7.02
CA LEU A 75 -8.11 -10.23 -6.18
C LEU A 75 -9.38 -10.41 -7.02
N PRO A 76 -9.53 -11.54 -7.74
CA PRO A 76 -10.79 -11.86 -8.41
C PRO A 76 -11.94 -11.99 -7.41
N ARG A 77 -13.08 -11.34 -7.71
CA ARG A 77 -14.30 -11.46 -6.90
C ARG A 77 -14.99 -12.81 -7.11
N ALA A 78 -14.93 -13.33 -8.33
CA ALA A 78 -15.48 -14.62 -8.69
C ALA A 78 -14.77 -15.77 -7.98
N ARG A 79 -15.55 -16.79 -7.62
CA ARG A 79 -15.06 -17.99 -6.93
C ARG A 79 -15.66 -19.24 -7.54
N ARG A 80 -14.82 -20.26 -7.72
CA ARG A 80 -15.19 -21.51 -8.41
C ARG A 80 -16.38 -22.27 -7.78
N HIS A 81 -16.64 -22.08 -6.49
CA HIS A 81 -17.63 -22.87 -5.73
C HIS A 81 -18.46 -22.04 -4.72
N SER A 82 -18.52 -20.72 -4.88
CA SER A 82 -19.31 -19.85 -3.98
C SER A 82 -19.79 -18.62 -4.73
N ALA A 83 -20.78 -17.93 -4.15
CA ALA A 83 -21.22 -16.65 -4.66
C ALA A 83 -20.01 -15.69 -4.77
N PRO A 84 -19.93 -14.87 -5.84
CA PRO A 84 -18.94 -13.83 -5.95
C PRO A 84 -18.99 -12.90 -4.73
N ARG A 85 -17.84 -12.35 -4.36
CA ARG A 85 -17.76 -11.28 -3.36
C ARG A 85 -18.46 -10.02 -3.87
N ALA A 86 -18.96 -9.20 -2.95
CA ALA A 86 -19.44 -7.87 -3.31
C ALA A 86 -18.27 -7.01 -3.83
N THR A 87 -18.56 -6.01 -4.68
CA THR A 87 -17.55 -5.05 -5.13
C THR A 87 -16.90 -4.36 -3.94
N GLY A 88 -15.57 -4.28 -3.94
CA GLY A 88 -14.74 -3.71 -2.88
C GLY A 88 -14.45 -4.67 -1.73
N GLU A 89 -15.21 -5.75 -1.54
CA GLU A 89 -15.08 -6.64 -0.37
C GLU A 89 -13.74 -7.40 -0.37
N ALA A 90 -13.24 -7.83 -1.53
CA ALA A 90 -11.94 -8.50 -1.60
C ALA A 90 -10.81 -7.51 -1.29
N LEU A 91 -10.92 -6.31 -1.86
CA LEU A 91 -9.98 -5.20 -1.69
C LEU A 91 -9.86 -4.77 -0.22
N THR A 92 -10.98 -4.42 0.41
CA THR A 92 -11.05 -3.99 1.81
C THR A 92 -10.44 -5.02 2.73
N ARG A 93 -10.82 -6.30 2.58
CA ARG A 93 -10.29 -7.36 3.45
C ARG A 93 -8.78 -7.56 3.29
N ALA A 94 -8.25 -7.48 2.07
CA ALA A 94 -6.83 -7.66 1.82
C ALA A 94 -6.00 -6.49 2.41
N ALA A 95 -6.47 -5.26 2.22
CA ALA A 95 -5.84 -4.07 2.78
C ALA A 95 -5.85 -4.09 4.32
N ILE A 96 -7.00 -4.38 4.94
CA ILE A 96 -7.15 -4.49 6.40
C ILE A 96 -6.22 -5.58 6.96
N ALA A 97 -6.26 -6.78 6.39
CA ALA A 97 -5.43 -7.89 6.87
C ALA A 97 -3.92 -7.56 6.76
N TRP A 98 -3.51 -6.90 5.68
CA TRP A 98 -2.14 -6.45 5.52
C TRP A 98 -1.76 -5.38 6.55
N SER A 99 -2.63 -4.39 6.78
CA SER A 99 -2.36 -3.33 7.78
C SER A 99 -2.28 -3.91 9.18
N ASP A 100 -3.19 -4.83 9.52
CA ASP A 100 -3.17 -5.51 10.81
C ASP A 100 -1.88 -6.28 11.02
N GLU A 101 -1.34 -6.94 9.99
CA GLU A 101 -0.10 -7.69 10.13
C GLU A 101 1.14 -6.78 10.17
N MET A 102 1.19 -5.74 9.32
CA MET A 102 2.41 -4.94 9.11
C MET A 102 2.52 -3.70 10.00
N LEU A 103 1.41 -3.17 10.51
CA LEU A 103 1.39 -1.94 11.31
C LEU A 103 1.29 -2.21 12.81
N CYS A 104 1.25 -3.48 13.24
CA CYS A 104 1.18 -3.92 14.63
C CYS A 104 2.36 -3.46 15.55
N ASP A 105 3.34 -2.71 15.04
CA ASP A 105 4.55 -2.35 15.81
C ASP A 105 4.46 -0.93 16.40
N ASP A 106 4.08 -0.86 17.67
CA ASP A 106 4.04 0.37 18.47
C ASP A 106 5.42 0.94 18.81
N SER A 107 6.52 0.25 18.46
CA SER A 107 7.88 0.68 18.83
C SER A 107 8.36 1.94 18.10
N GLY A 108 7.61 2.40 17.09
CA GLY A 108 7.99 3.55 16.25
C GLY A 108 9.22 3.29 15.35
N ALA A 109 9.75 2.07 15.35
CA ALA A 109 10.85 1.63 14.50
C ALA A 109 10.39 1.17 13.10
N GLY A 110 9.07 1.07 12.89
CA GLY A 110 8.43 0.73 11.63
C GLY A 110 8.60 1.81 10.55
N LEU A 111 8.30 1.43 9.31
CA LEU A 111 8.24 2.37 8.20
C LEU A 111 6.98 3.23 8.33
N ARG A 112 7.05 4.51 7.94
CA ARG A 112 5.82 5.30 7.76
C ARG A 112 5.01 4.72 6.61
N THR A 113 3.69 4.76 6.70
CA THR A 113 2.81 4.25 5.64
C THR A 113 2.25 5.41 4.84
N GLU A 114 2.36 5.32 3.51
CA GLU A 114 1.69 6.20 2.55
C GLU A 114 0.69 5.35 1.77
N ALA A 115 -0.60 5.69 1.82
CA ALA A 115 -1.68 4.96 1.18
C ALA A 115 -2.21 5.71 -0.05
N ILE A 116 -2.42 5.00 -1.16
CA ILE A 116 -3.11 5.51 -2.35
C ILE A 116 -4.29 4.58 -2.63
N LEU A 117 -5.50 5.05 -2.36
CA LEU A 117 -6.73 4.26 -2.37
C LEU A 117 -7.57 4.61 -3.60
N LEU A 118 -7.48 3.81 -4.66
CA LEU A 118 -8.10 4.08 -5.97
C LEU A 118 -9.35 3.22 -6.24
N GLY A 119 -9.79 2.40 -5.28
CA GLY A 119 -10.99 1.59 -5.44
C GLY A 119 -12.28 2.40 -5.40
N GLY A 120 -13.42 1.70 -5.49
CA GLY A 120 -14.74 2.28 -5.22
C GLY A 120 -14.84 3.01 -3.87
N TRP A 121 -15.80 3.93 -3.75
CA TRP A 121 -15.95 4.80 -2.58
C TRP A 121 -16.08 4.02 -1.26
N LEU A 122 -16.92 2.98 -1.21
CA LEU A 122 -17.18 2.24 0.02
C LEU A 122 -15.91 1.52 0.54
N SER A 123 -15.20 0.81 -0.34
CA SER A 123 -13.95 0.14 0.06
C SER A 123 -12.88 1.14 0.46
N THR A 124 -12.78 2.27 -0.26
CA THR A 124 -11.84 3.34 0.06
C THR A 124 -12.13 3.94 1.43
N ALA A 125 -13.40 4.24 1.74
CA ALA A 125 -13.82 4.77 3.03
C ALA A 125 -13.53 3.78 4.17
N ASP A 126 -13.91 2.51 4.01
CA ASP A 126 -13.67 1.45 5.01
C ASP A 126 -12.17 1.26 5.29
N ILE A 127 -11.34 1.26 4.23
CA ILE A 127 -9.89 1.13 4.38
C ILE A 127 -9.31 2.37 5.05
N ALA A 128 -9.73 3.57 4.66
CA ALA A 128 -9.24 4.81 5.26
C ALA A 128 -9.56 4.88 6.75
N GLU A 129 -10.80 4.59 7.14
CA GLU A 129 -11.24 4.53 8.54
C GLU A 129 -10.42 3.52 9.34
N HIS A 130 -10.20 2.31 8.80
CA HIS A 130 -9.41 1.30 9.49
C HIS A 130 -7.94 1.73 9.69
N LEU A 131 -7.34 2.36 8.66
CA LEU A 131 -5.96 2.86 8.76
C LEU A 131 -5.83 4.00 9.78
N THR A 132 -6.80 4.92 9.85
CA THR A 132 -6.77 6.01 10.82
C THR A 132 -7.07 5.54 12.23
N ASP A 133 -8.09 4.70 12.40
CA ASP A 133 -8.65 4.41 13.71
C ASP A 133 -7.94 3.25 14.40
N ALA A 134 -7.59 2.20 13.66
CA ALA A 134 -6.92 1.03 14.22
C ALA A 134 -5.38 1.18 14.24
N HIS A 135 -4.81 1.90 13.26
CA HIS A 135 -3.35 1.95 13.04
C HIS A 135 -2.74 3.35 13.15
N ALA A 136 -3.54 4.36 13.49
CA ALA A 136 -3.11 5.75 13.66
C ALA A 136 -2.32 6.30 12.45
N VAL A 137 -2.61 5.81 11.24
CA VAL A 137 -2.03 6.36 10.01
C VAL A 137 -2.57 7.79 9.85
N PRO A 138 -1.72 8.82 9.71
CA PRO A 138 -2.20 10.18 9.54
C PRO A 138 -3.05 10.30 8.29
N ALA A 139 -4.20 10.98 8.38
CA ALA A 139 -5.07 11.20 7.22
C ALA A 139 -4.36 11.87 6.04
N ALA A 140 -3.38 12.74 6.32
CA ALA A 140 -2.55 13.39 5.30
C ALA A 140 -1.66 12.42 4.49
N ALA A 141 -1.42 11.21 5.00
CA ALA A 141 -0.70 10.13 4.33
C ALA A 141 -1.65 9.17 3.56
N ILE A 142 -2.95 9.49 3.49
CA ILE A 142 -3.95 8.72 2.77
C ILE A 142 -4.47 9.56 1.61
N HIS A 143 -4.14 9.13 0.40
CA HIS A 143 -4.57 9.75 -0.84
C HIS A 143 -5.71 8.94 -1.47
N ALA A 144 -6.81 9.61 -1.78
CA ALA A 144 -7.94 9.04 -2.49
C ALA A 144 -8.41 10.04 -3.56
N PRO A 145 -9.19 9.60 -4.57
CA PRO A 145 -9.78 10.50 -5.55
C PRO A 145 -10.53 11.66 -4.87
N SER A 146 -10.29 12.89 -5.31
CA SER A 146 -10.82 14.10 -4.66
C SER A 146 -12.34 14.14 -4.57
N HIS A 147 -13.04 13.51 -5.51
CA HIS A 147 -14.50 13.39 -5.51
C HIS A 147 -15.07 12.52 -4.39
N TYR A 148 -14.24 11.76 -3.66
CA TYR A 148 -14.65 11.01 -2.47
C TYR A 148 -14.64 11.86 -1.19
N GLY A 149 -13.99 13.03 -1.19
CA GLY A 149 -13.96 13.93 -0.03
C GLY A 149 -13.21 13.40 1.19
N LEU A 150 -12.27 12.45 1.00
CA LEU A 150 -11.51 11.79 2.08
C LEU A 150 -10.16 12.44 2.37
N SER A 151 -9.61 13.24 1.45
CA SER A 151 -8.38 14.01 1.68
C SER A 151 -8.73 15.36 2.32
N LEU A 152 -8.09 15.68 3.44
CA LEU A 152 -8.14 17.01 4.04
C LEU A 152 -7.03 17.88 3.42
N ASP A 153 -7.39 19.10 3.00
CA ASP A 153 -6.47 20.16 2.57
C ASP A 153 -5.41 20.50 3.64
#